data_AF-K5BDQ4-F1
#
_entry.id   AF-K5BDQ4-F1
#
_cell.length_a   1.000
_cell.length_b   1.000
_cell.length_c   1.000
_cell.angle_alpha   90.00
_cell.angle_beta   90.00
_cell.angle_gamma   90.00
#
_symmetry.space_group_name_H-M   'P 1'
#
loop_
_entity.id
_entity.type
_entity.pdbx_description
1 polymer ?
#
loop_
_entity_poly.entity_id
_entity_poly.type
_entity_poly.pdbx_seq_one_letter_code
_entity_poly.pdbx_strand_id
1 'polypeptide(L)'
;MEIPKIISVDDHVIEPPNLWQDRLPRKYRDVRPRVVRKRGRMTFSDGQLKFEESPDFPVVDLWLYEDLVWPIPRGMAQVGHTDELSAGSVNYDEIAPGCWQQKARLEDLAANHTDVSLSFPSFPRFCGQTFLERKDKELALLCVQAYNDWMIDEWCAGDGAGTLVPLTLIPLWDPQLAAAEVRRCAEKGSFAVAFSENPVPLGLPSVHGSHWDPFLEACEETQTVINMHIGSSSQMAITAPDAPLEAGMALTAENSVHAFVDWLTSGVFARRPGLKIALSEGQVGWMPFMMERLDSVWERSHFYGNRLREVLPEPPSSYIKGHVYGCVFDDVHGLKCRDVIGMSQIMFETDYPHSDSTFPRSREVAEKTAQEAGLNEQETYQLLRGNAIECFGLERFGITK
;
A
#
# COMPACT_ATOMS: atom_id res chain seq x y z
N MET A 1 21.55 12.87 16.78
CA MET A 1 22.26 11.87 15.98
C MET A 1 22.05 12.28 14.53
N GLU A 2 23.06 12.27 13.67
CA GLU A 2 22.82 12.49 12.24
C GLU A 2 22.19 11.20 11.69
N ILE A 3 20.92 11.25 11.29
CA ILE A 3 20.22 10.08 10.73
C ILE A 3 20.43 10.02 9.21
N PRO A 4 20.49 8.81 8.62
CA PRO A 4 20.52 8.67 7.17
C PRO A 4 19.25 9.25 6.53
N LYS A 5 19.31 9.46 5.20
CA LYS A 5 18.11 9.78 4.44
C LYS A 5 17.12 8.62 4.47
N ILE A 6 15.83 8.97 4.52
CA ILE A 6 14.73 8.01 4.62
C ILE A 6 14.46 7.37 3.24
N ILE A 7 14.23 6.06 3.24
CA ILE A 7 13.50 5.37 2.17
C ILE A 7 12.09 5.14 2.70
N SER A 8 11.11 5.80 2.09
CA SER A 8 9.70 5.57 2.40
C SER A 8 9.19 4.40 1.56
N VAL A 9 8.75 3.33 2.22
CA VAL A 9 8.16 2.15 1.56
C VAL A 9 6.63 2.25 1.39
N ASP A 10 6.05 3.33 1.89
CA ASP A 10 4.64 3.65 1.74
C ASP A 10 4.45 5.17 1.64
N ASP A 11 4.11 5.59 0.42
CA ASP A 11 3.59 6.90 0.06
C ASP A 11 2.49 6.65 -0.99
N HIS A 12 1.84 7.70 -1.46
CA HIS A 12 0.78 7.67 -2.46
C HIS A 12 1.03 8.67 -3.57
N VAL A 13 0.47 8.37 -4.74
CA VAL A 13 0.42 9.31 -5.87
C VAL A 13 -1.01 9.46 -6.36
N ILE A 14 -1.41 10.73 -6.53
CA ILE A 14 -2.67 11.06 -7.19
C ILE A 14 -2.41 11.04 -8.69
N GLU A 15 -3.11 10.17 -9.40
CA GLU A 15 -2.85 9.94 -10.82
C GLU A 15 -3.13 11.22 -11.63
N PRO A 16 -2.26 11.61 -12.59
CA PRO A 16 -2.51 12.76 -13.43
C PRO A 16 -3.89 12.69 -14.12
N PRO A 17 -4.60 13.83 -14.26
CA PRO A 17 -5.99 13.84 -14.72
C PRO A 17 -6.17 13.33 -16.15
N ASN A 18 -5.09 13.21 -16.93
CA ASN A 18 -5.02 12.73 -18.31
C ASN A 18 -4.48 11.31 -18.46
N LEU A 19 -4.11 10.60 -17.37
CA LEU A 19 -3.40 9.32 -17.41
C LEU A 19 -4.07 8.33 -18.40
N TRP A 20 -5.34 8.04 -18.18
CA TRP A 20 -6.08 7.10 -19.06
C TRP A 20 -6.53 7.76 -20.36
N GLN A 21 -6.71 9.08 -20.39
CA GLN A 21 -7.15 9.77 -21.60
C GLN A 21 -6.13 9.72 -22.73
N ASP A 22 -4.85 9.67 -22.39
CA ASP A 22 -3.75 9.68 -23.35
C ASP A 22 -3.37 8.28 -23.82
N ARG A 23 -3.65 7.24 -23.02
CA ARG A 23 -3.20 5.86 -23.27
C ARG A 23 -4.26 4.93 -23.82
N LEU A 24 -5.52 5.14 -23.46
CA LEU A 24 -6.56 4.17 -23.82
C LEU A 24 -7.12 4.37 -25.24
N PRO A 25 -7.47 3.28 -25.95
CA PRO A 25 -8.05 3.35 -27.28
C PRO A 25 -9.28 4.27 -27.37
N ARG A 26 -9.40 4.98 -28.50
CA ARG A 26 -10.48 5.95 -28.74
C ARG A 26 -11.89 5.36 -28.59
N LYS A 27 -12.08 4.06 -28.81
CA LYS A 27 -13.38 3.37 -28.63
C LYS A 27 -13.92 3.49 -27.18
N TYR A 28 -13.05 3.70 -26.19
CA TYR A 28 -13.41 3.83 -24.78
C TYR A 28 -13.54 5.28 -24.28
N ARG A 29 -13.47 6.28 -25.18
CA ARG A 29 -13.37 7.71 -24.80
C ARG A 29 -14.39 8.16 -23.76
N ASP A 30 -15.63 7.67 -23.85
CA ASP A 30 -16.75 8.14 -23.02
C ASP A 30 -16.95 7.31 -21.74
N VAL A 31 -16.32 6.14 -21.66
CA VAL A 31 -16.49 5.19 -20.54
C VAL A 31 -15.22 5.02 -19.71
N ARG A 32 -14.06 5.41 -20.22
CA ARG A 32 -12.76 5.36 -19.51
C ARG A 32 -12.70 6.31 -18.30
N PRO A 33 -11.76 6.08 -17.36
CA PRO A 33 -11.45 7.02 -16.31
C PRO A 33 -11.18 8.43 -16.88
N ARG A 34 -11.84 9.43 -16.31
CA ARG A 34 -11.63 10.83 -16.65
C ARG A 34 -12.01 11.74 -15.49
N VAL A 35 -11.31 12.84 -15.35
CA VAL A 35 -11.64 13.88 -14.38
C VAL A 35 -12.68 14.84 -14.95
N VAL A 36 -13.69 15.19 -14.15
CA VAL A 36 -14.64 16.27 -14.42
C VAL A 36 -14.72 17.22 -13.22
N ARG A 37 -14.82 18.51 -13.51
CA ARG A 37 -14.97 19.54 -12.47
C ARG A 37 -16.43 19.82 -12.20
N LYS A 38 -16.83 19.79 -10.93
CA LYS A 38 -18.21 19.98 -10.47
C LYS A 38 -18.27 20.86 -9.23
N ARG A 39 -19.48 21.36 -8.91
CA ARG A 39 -19.78 21.93 -7.59
C ARG A 39 -20.60 20.94 -6.79
N GLY A 40 -20.00 20.37 -5.76
CA GLY A 40 -20.65 19.30 -5.00
C GLY A 40 -19.89 18.84 -3.78
N ARG A 41 -20.49 17.92 -3.04
CA ARG A 41 -19.88 17.27 -1.88
C ARG A 41 -20.23 15.80 -1.83
N MET A 42 -19.37 15.00 -1.21
CA MET A 42 -19.75 13.67 -0.77
C MET A 42 -20.61 13.75 0.48
N THR A 43 -21.62 12.89 0.53
CA THR A 43 -22.31 12.54 1.76
C THR A 43 -22.28 11.03 1.92
N PHE A 44 -22.07 10.57 3.15
CA PHE A 44 -22.26 9.16 3.49
C PHE A 44 -23.68 9.01 4.04
N SER A 45 -24.54 8.30 3.32
CA SER A 45 -25.93 8.05 3.73
C SER A 45 -26.34 6.64 3.33
N ASP A 46 -27.06 5.95 4.22
CA ASP A 46 -27.52 4.56 4.01
C ASP A 46 -26.38 3.57 3.73
N GLY A 47 -25.19 3.81 4.31
CA GLY A 47 -24.01 2.98 4.05
C GLY A 47 -23.40 3.15 2.65
N GLN A 48 -23.84 4.16 1.89
CA GLN A 48 -23.32 4.46 0.56
C GLN A 48 -22.77 5.88 0.47
N LEU A 49 -21.67 6.01 -0.25
CA LEU A 49 -21.12 7.28 -0.69
C LEU A 49 -21.99 7.83 -1.82
N LYS A 50 -22.61 9.00 -1.60
CA LYS A 50 -23.42 9.70 -2.60
C LYS A 50 -22.79 11.06 -2.88
N PHE A 51 -22.80 11.46 -4.15
CA PHE A 51 -22.37 12.80 -4.57
C PHE A 51 -23.57 13.70 -4.79
N GLU A 52 -23.58 14.85 -4.11
CA GLU A 52 -24.65 15.85 -4.20
C GLU A 52 -24.12 17.09 -4.93
N GLU A 53 -24.76 17.48 -6.02
CA GLU A 53 -24.44 18.72 -6.74
C GLU A 53 -25.31 19.89 -6.24
N SER A 54 -24.69 21.04 -5.98
CA SER A 54 -25.38 22.29 -5.68
C SER A 54 -24.52 23.47 -6.12
N PRO A 55 -25.11 24.55 -6.65
CA PRO A 55 -24.39 25.80 -6.90
C PRO A 55 -23.67 26.35 -5.66
N ASP A 56 -24.17 26.05 -4.46
CA ASP A 56 -23.61 26.54 -3.20
C ASP A 56 -22.48 25.67 -2.63
N PHE A 57 -22.20 24.50 -3.23
CA PHE A 57 -21.14 23.60 -2.78
C PHE A 57 -19.77 23.95 -3.37
N PRO A 58 -18.66 23.52 -2.71
CA PRO A 58 -17.31 23.75 -3.20
C PRO A 58 -17.07 23.16 -4.59
N VAL A 59 -16.07 23.71 -5.29
CA VAL A 59 -15.60 23.16 -6.55
C VAL A 59 -14.71 21.97 -6.26
N VAL A 60 -15.01 20.83 -6.87
CA VAL A 60 -14.32 19.56 -6.64
C VAL A 60 -14.06 18.87 -7.98
N ASP A 61 -13.02 18.04 -8.03
CA ASP A 61 -12.77 17.16 -9.16
C ASP A 61 -13.22 15.73 -8.86
N LEU A 62 -13.90 15.15 -9.85
CA LEU A 62 -14.44 13.80 -9.79
C LEU A 62 -13.81 12.95 -10.88
N TRP A 63 -13.32 11.78 -10.50
CA TRP A 63 -13.10 10.71 -11.45
C TRP A 63 -14.42 10.04 -11.83
N LEU A 64 -14.67 9.97 -13.14
CA LEU A 64 -15.76 9.20 -13.73
C LEU A 64 -15.21 7.96 -14.41
N TYR A 65 -15.76 6.78 -14.12
CA TYR A 65 -15.36 5.54 -14.77
C TYR A 65 -16.51 4.52 -14.80
N GLU A 66 -17.01 4.21 -16.00
CA GLU A 66 -18.32 3.54 -16.15
C GLU A 66 -19.42 4.27 -15.34
N ASP A 67 -20.01 3.61 -14.35
CA ASP A 67 -20.99 4.16 -13.40
C ASP A 67 -20.37 4.67 -12.08
N LEU A 68 -19.04 4.61 -11.93
CA LEU A 68 -18.35 5.17 -10.76
C LEU A 68 -18.26 6.68 -10.85
N VAL A 69 -18.62 7.34 -9.75
CA VAL A 69 -18.36 8.76 -9.49
C VAL A 69 -17.52 8.84 -8.22
N TRP A 70 -16.25 9.17 -8.37
CA TRP A 70 -15.27 9.17 -7.29
C TRP A 70 -14.60 10.54 -7.14
N PRO A 71 -15.01 11.37 -6.17
CA PRO A 71 -14.27 12.59 -5.86
C PRO A 71 -12.93 12.26 -5.21
N ILE A 72 -11.98 13.17 -5.36
CA ILE A 72 -10.68 13.06 -4.69
C ILE A 72 -10.86 13.44 -3.21
N PRO A 73 -10.74 12.51 -2.25
CA PRO A 73 -10.89 12.82 -0.84
C PRO A 73 -9.73 13.70 -0.38
N ARG A 74 -10.01 14.73 0.42
CA ARG A 74 -8.96 15.63 0.94
C ARG A 74 -7.93 14.88 1.78
N GLY A 75 -8.37 13.92 2.60
CA GLY A 75 -7.47 13.09 3.39
C GLY A 75 -6.44 12.30 2.57
N MET A 76 -6.68 12.08 1.26
CA MET A 76 -5.70 11.46 0.36
C MET A 76 -4.71 12.46 -0.26
N ALA A 77 -4.87 13.75 0.06
CA ALA A 77 -4.16 14.89 -0.53
C ALA A 77 -3.97 16.00 0.53
N GLN A 78 -3.69 15.62 1.78
CA GLN A 78 -3.73 16.52 2.93
C GLN A 78 -2.51 17.46 2.99
N VAL A 79 -1.40 17.10 2.34
CA VAL A 79 -0.23 17.98 2.22
C VAL A 79 -0.64 19.32 1.61
N GLY A 80 -0.36 20.42 2.34
CA GLY A 80 -0.81 21.78 2.00
C GLY A 80 -2.11 22.22 2.69
N HIS A 81 -2.82 21.30 3.36
CA HIS A 81 -4.09 21.53 4.04
C HIS A 81 -4.06 21.10 5.53
N THR A 82 -2.91 21.20 6.19
CA THR A 82 -2.67 20.58 7.53
C THR A 82 -3.62 21.03 8.65
N ASP A 83 -4.23 22.22 8.53
CA ASP A 83 -5.17 22.76 9.54
C ASP A 83 -6.65 22.49 9.19
N GLU A 84 -6.93 21.78 8.11
CA GLU A 84 -8.29 21.50 7.64
C GLU A 84 -8.72 20.08 7.98
N LEU A 85 -10.02 19.89 8.25
CA LEU A 85 -10.58 18.56 8.39
C LEU A 85 -10.38 17.75 7.10
N SER A 86 -9.90 16.51 7.25
CA SER A 86 -9.74 15.54 6.16
C SER A 86 -11.08 15.16 5.51
N ALA A 87 -12.19 15.36 6.24
CA ALA A 87 -13.54 15.18 5.76
C ALA A 87 -13.89 16.23 4.68
N GLY A 88 -13.68 15.87 3.42
CA GLY A 88 -13.98 16.73 2.27
C GLY A 88 -13.47 16.16 0.95
N SER A 89 -13.69 16.92 -0.11
CA SER A 89 -13.14 16.62 -1.44
C SER A 89 -12.42 17.84 -1.99
N VAL A 90 -11.43 17.60 -2.84
CA VAL A 90 -10.55 18.64 -3.39
C VAL A 90 -10.59 18.61 -4.92
N ASN A 91 -9.98 19.63 -5.53
CA ASN A 91 -9.70 19.68 -6.96
C ASN A 91 -8.19 19.84 -7.24
N TYR A 92 -7.75 19.57 -8.47
CA TYR A 92 -6.32 19.65 -8.85
C TYR A 92 -5.70 21.04 -8.71
N ASP A 93 -6.50 22.10 -8.58
CA ASP A 93 -6.00 23.46 -8.36
C ASP A 93 -5.69 23.72 -6.87
N GLU A 94 -6.26 22.91 -5.96
CA GLU A 94 -6.05 22.97 -4.50
C GLU A 94 -4.97 22.01 -4.03
N ILE A 95 -4.91 20.82 -4.63
CA ILE A 95 -3.96 19.76 -4.27
C ILE A 95 -2.52 20.26 -4.47
N ALA A 96 -1.65 20.05 -3.46
CA ALA A 96 -0.23 20.36 -3.58
C ALA A 96 0.38 19.69 -4.83
N PRO A 97 1.16 20.42 -5.65
CA PRO A 97 1.68 19.88 -6.91
C PRO A 97 2.45 18.57 -6.75
N GLY A 98 3.19 18.38 -5.65
CA GLY A 98 3.93 17.14 -5.38
C GLY A 98 3.07 15.88 -5.24
N CYS A 99 1.77 16.02 -5.00
CA CYS A 99 0.85 14.88 -4.96
C CYS A 99 0.68 14.21 -6.34
N TRP A 100 0.85 14.92 -7.45
CA TRP A 100 0.58 14.40 -8.81
C TRP A 100 1.59 14.83 -9.90
N GLN A 101 2.48 15.78 -9.62
CA GLN A 101 3.52 16.23 -10.54
C GLN A 101 4.89 15.75 -10.07
N GLN A 102 5.57 14.95 -10.90
CA GLN A 102 6.83 14.28 -10.55
C GLN A 102 7.90 15.26 -10.08
N LYS A 103 8.12 16.36 -10.81
CA LYS A 103 9.15 17.33 -10.45
C LYS A 103 8.92 17.93 -9.06
N ALA A 104 7.69 18.32 -8.75
CA ALA A 104 7.33 18.86 -7.44
C ALA A 104 7.45 17.77 -6.36
N ARG A 105 7.12 16.51 -6.67
CA ARG A 105 7.33 15.38 -5.75
C ARG A 105 8.80 15.27 -5.33
N LEU A 106 9.73 15.35 -6.28
CA LEU A 106 11.17 15.26 -5.97
C LEU A 106 11.66 16.40 -5.08
N GLU A 107 11.13 17.61 -5.27
CA GLU A 107 11.39 18.76 -4.40
C GLU A 107 10.86 18.53 -2.98
N ASP A 108 9.65 17.99 -2.85
CA ASP A 108 9.05 17.65 -1.56
C ASP A 108 9.84 16.55 -0.83
N LEU A 109 10.23 15.47 -1.51
CA LEU A 109 11.06 14.40 -0.91
C LEU A 109 12.37 14.97 -0.35
N ALA A 110 13.06 15.80 -1.14
CA ALA A 110 14.30 16.45 -0.72
C ALA A 110 14.11 17.32 0.52
N ALA A 111 13.02 18.11 0.57
CA ALA A 111 12.66 18.94 1.72
C ALA A 111 12.30 18.10 2.96
N ASN A 112 11.76 16.90 2.78
CA ASN A 112 11.28 16.03 3.84
C ASN A 112 12.34 15.08 4.42
N HIS A 113 13.59 15.16 3.95
CA HIS A 113 14.66 14.22 4.29
C HIS A 113 14.43 12.79 3.79
N THR A 114 13.60 12.64 2.76
CA THR A 114 13.34 11.37 2.05
C THR A 114 14.14 11.34 0.75
N ASP A 115 14.83 10.23 0.49
CA ASP A 115 15.69 10.02 -0.69
C ASP A 115 15.08 9.04 -1.69
N VAL A 116 14.26 8.10 -1.20
CA VAL A 116 13.56 7.12 -2.04
C VAL A 116 12.11 6.99 -1.57
N SER A 117 11.19 6.86 -2.51
CA SER A 117 9.75 6.71 -2.26
C SER A 117 9.15 5.63 -3.16
N LEU A 118 8.37 4.74 -2.56
CA LEU A 118 7.51 3.78 -3.25
C LEU A 118 6.05 4.25 -3.07
N SER A 119 5.31 4.39 -4.17
CA SER A 119 3.98 5.03 -4.14
C SER A 119 2.84 4.09 -4.51
N PHE A 120 1.88 3.92 -3.61
CA PHE A 120 0.57 3.32 -3.87
C PHE A 120 -0.33 4.24 -4.71
N PRO A 121 -1.31 3.67 -5.43
CA PRO A 121 -2.27 4.44 -6.21
C PRO A 121 -3.29 5.15 -5.31
N SER A 122 -3.97 6.15 -5.86
CA SER A 122 -5.13 6.80 -5.21
C SER A 122 -6.45 6.47 -5.90
N PHE A 123 -6.66 6.82 -7.17
CA PHE A 123 -7.91 6.53 -7.90
C PHE A 123 -8.15 5.04 -8.18
N PRO A 124 -7.14 4.25 -8.60
CA PRO A 124 -7.24 2.79 -8.62
C PRO A 124 -7.52 2.16 -7.25
N ARG A 125 -7.41 2.97 -6.18
CA ARG A 125 -7.35 2.56 -4.76
C ARG A 125 -6.10 1.72 -4.50
N PHE A 126 -5.92 1.26 -3.26
CA PHE A 126 -4.67 0.65 -2.78
C PHE A 126 -4.14 -0.53 -3.59
N CYS A 127 -4.99 -1.33 -4.25
CA CYS A 127 -4.53 -2.48 -5.03
C CYS A 127 -5.31 -2.72 -6.34
N GLY A 128 -6.00 -1.69 -6.86
CA GLY A 128 -6.75 -1.80 -8.11
C GLY A 128 -8.22 -2.22 -7.94
N GLN A 129 -8.80 -2.04 -6.75
CA GLN A 129 -10.21 -2.38 -6.46
C GLN A 129 -11.16 -1.66 -7.41
N THR A 130 -10.84 -0.41 -7.79
CA THR A 130 -11.62 0.36 -8.77
C THR A 130 -11.84 -0.44 -10.06
N PHE A 131 -10.80 -1.14 -10.55
CA PHE A 131 -10.86 -1.96 -11.77
C PHE A 131 -11.54 -3.32 -11.53
N LEU A 132 -11.36 -3.91 -10.35
CA LEU A 132 -12.08 -5.12 -9.93
C LEU A 132 -13.60 -4.93 -9.90
N GLU A 133 -14.07 -3.75 -9.52
CA GLU A 133 -15.50 -3.51 -9.36
C GLU A 133 -16.21 -3.08 -10.66
N ARG A 134 -15.46 -2.90 -11.76
CA ARG A 134 -16.03 -2.53 -13.06
C ARG A 134 -16.57 -3.71 -13.86
N LYS A 135 -17.54 -3.43 -14.73
CA LYS A 135 -18.24 -4.44 -15.53
C LYS A 135 -17.42 -4.85 -16.76
N ASP A 136 -16.80 -3.89 -17.46
CA ASP A 136 -16.00 -4.17 -18.65
C ASP A 136 -14.57 -4.59 -18.25
N LYS A 137 -14.31 -5.90 -18.20
CA LYS A 137 -12.98 -6.43 -17.86
C LYS A 137 -11.94 -6.25 -18.95
N GLU A 138 -12.33 -6.04 -20.20
CA GLU A 138 -11.38 -5.68 -21.27
C GLU A 138 -10.85 -4.26 -21.02
N LEU A 139 -11.76 -3.32 -20.77
CA LEU A 139 -11.38 -1.95 -20.41
C LEU A 139 -10.61 -1.91 -19.09
N ALA A 140 -11.05 -2.64 -18.06
CA ALA A 140 -10.36 -2.68 -16.77
C ALA A 140 -8.93 -3.20 -16.89
N LEU A 141 -8.69 -4.24 -17.71
CA LEU A 141 -7.34 -4.74 -17.98
C LEU A 141 -6.47 -3.66 -18.66
N LEU A 142 -6.99 -2.96 -19.66
CA LEU A 142 -6.28 -1.87 -20.31
C LEU A 142 -5.99 -0.72 -19.35
N CYS A 143 -6.89 -0.43 -18.41
CA CYS A 143 -6.67 0.59 -17.38
C CYS A 143 -5.55 0.20 -16.40
N VAL A 144 -5.47 -1.07 -15.99
CA VAL A 144 -4.37 -1.61 -15.17
C VAL A 144 -3.04 -1.47 -15.91
N GLN A 145 -2.99 -1.91 -17.16
CA GLN A 145 -1.78 -1.82 -17.98
C GLN A 145 -1.34 -0.38 -18.22
N ALA A 146 -2.29 0.53 -18.50
CA ALA A 146 -2.01 1.95 -18.67
C ALA A 146 -1.48 2.62 -17.39
N TYR A 147 -1.99 2.24 -16.21
CA TYR A 147 -1.45 2.69 -14.92
C TYR A 147 -0.03 2.18 -14.72
N ASN A 148 0.21 0.89 -14.94
CA ASN A 148 1.54 0.28 -14.77
C ASN A 148 2.57 0.90 -15.73
N ASP A 149 2.19 1.13 -16.98
CA ASP A 149 3.04 1.77 -17.97
C ASP A 149 3.39 3.21 -17.57
N TRP A 150 2.41 3.99 -17.10
CA TRP A 150 2.69 5.33 -16.56
C TRP A 150 3.59 5.30 -15.33
N MET A 151 3.33 4.40 -14.38
CA MET A 151 4.10 4.27 -13.14
C MET A 151 5.57 3.98 -13.47
N ILE A 152 5.83 3.04 -14.39
CA ILE A 152 7.20 2.63 -14.73
C ILE A 152 7.87 3.62 -15.69
N ASP A 153 7.23 3.95 -16.81
CA ASP A 153 7.88 4.64 -17.93
C ASP A 153 7.88 6.17 -17.78
N GLU A 154 7.11 6.71 -16.83
CA GLU A 154 6.97 8.16 -16.64
C GLU A 154 7.17 8.57 -15.18
N TRP A 155 6.42 8.03 -14.23
CA TRP A 155 6.52 8.43 -12.82
C TRP A 155 7.86 8.02 -12.19
N CYS A 156 8.34 6.81 -12.46
CA CYS A 156 9.62 6.31 -11.92
C CYS A 156 10.79 6.42 -12.91
N ALA A 157 10.56 6.97 -14.10
CA ALA A 157 11.59 7.18 -15.11
C ALA A 157 12.07 8.65 -15.13
N GLY A 158 13.05 8.93 -16.00
CA GLY A 158 13.57 10.29 -16.19
C GLY A 158 14.16 10.86 -14.90
N ASP A 159 13.71 12.04 -14.49
CA ASP A 159 14.16 12.71 -13.27
C ASP A 159 13.79 11.91 -12.00
N GLY A 160 12.77 11.04 -12.06
CA GLY A 160 12.39 10.17 -10.95
C GLY A 160 13.25 8.92 -10.79
N ALA A 161 14.08 8.57 -11.78
CA ALA A 161 14.87 7.34 -11.74
C ALA A 161 15.90 7.37 -10.59
N GLY A 162 15.90 6.31 -9.77
CA GLY A 162 16.78 6.21 -8.59
C GLY A 162 16.23 6.88 -7.33
N THR A 163 15.07 7.55 -7.42
CA THR A 163 14.36 8.16 -6.28
C THR A 163 12.94 7.61 -6.13
N LEU A 164 12.23 7.37 -7.23
CA LEU A 164 10.88 6.80 -7.22
C LEU A 164 10.94 5.34 -7.64
N VAL A 165 10.37 4.45 -6.81
CA VAL A 165 10.38 2.99 -7.03
C VAL A 165 8.99 2.55 -7.54
N PRO A 166 8.90 1.84 -8.68
CA PRO A 166 7.61 1.44 -9.23
C PRO A 166 6.88 0.44 -8.31
N LEU A 167 5.62 0.74 -8.00
CA LEU A 167 4.66 -0.20 -7.43
C LEU A 167 3.50 -0.37 -8.42
N THR A 168 3.33 -1.59 -8.90
CA THR A 168 2.38 -1.92 -9.97
C THR A 168 1.13 -2.64 -9.47
N LEU A 169 0.10 -2.67 -10.31
CA LEU A 169 -1.18 -3.32 -10.06
C LEU A 169 -1.33 -4.61 -10.87
N ILE A 170 -2.23 -5.49 -10.40
CA ILE A 170 -2.67 -6.66 -11.15
C ILE A 170 -4.17 -6.65 -11.43
N PRO A 171 -4.64 -7.32 -12.49
CA PRO A 171 -6.06 -7.63 -12.67
C PRO A 171 -6.52 -8.65 -11.61
N LEU A 172 -7.04 -8.17 -10.49
CA LEU A 172 -7.47 -8.97 -9.33
C LEU A 172 -8.54 -10.05 -9.64
N TRP A 173 -9.23 -9.99 -10.78
CA TRP A 173 -10.28 -10.96 -11.13
C TRP A 173 -9.76 -12.24 -11.79
N ASP A 174 -8.48 -12.30 -12.17
CA ASP A 174 -7.90 -13.46 -12.85
C ASP A 174 -6.43 -13.69 -12.44
N PRO A 175 -6.11 -14.78 -11.71
CA PRO A 175 -4.76 -15.04 -11.22
C PRO A 175 -3.74 -15.32 -12.35
N GLN A 176 -4.18 -15.77 -13.53
CA GLN A 176 -3.29 -15.98 -14.67
C GLN A 176 -2.94 -14.65 -15.34
N LEU A 177 -3.93 -13.76 -15.50
CA LEU A 177 -3.65 -12.40 -15.97
C LEU A 177 -2.79 -11.63 -14.97
N ALA A 178 -3.01 -11.82 -13.68
CA ALA A 178 -2.17 -11.25 -12.62
C ALA A 178 -0.71 -11.72 -12.75
N ALA A 179 -0.50 -13.02 -12.92
CA ALA A 179 0.82 -13.60 -13.13
C ALA A 179 1.52 -13.04 -14.39
N ALA A 180 0.78 -12.94 -15.49
CA ALA A 180 1.30 -12.38 -16.75
C ALA A 180 1.69 -10.90 -16.58
N GLU A 181 0.88 -10.11 -15.87
CA GLU A 181 1.16 -8.69 -15.65
C GLU A 181 2.35 -8.48 -14.71
N VAL A 182 2.51 -9.29 -13.66
CA VAL A 182 3.72 -9.27 -12.80
C VAL A 182 4.98 -9.48 -13.62
N ARG A 183 5.01 -10.52 -14.48
CA ARG A 183 6.17 -10.79 -15.35
C ARG A 183 6.43 -9.65 -16.33
N ARG A 184 5.39 -9.12 -16.96
CA ARG A 184 5.49 -7.96 -17.88
C ARG A 184 6.07 -6.73 -17.18
N CYS A 185 5.58 -6.43 -15.98
CA CYS A 185 6.07 -5.30 -15.16
C CYS A 185 7.52 -5.51 -14.72
N ALA A 186 7.90 -6.74 -14.34
CA ALA A 186 9.28 -7.09 -14.00
C ALA A 186 10.25 -6.96 -15.18
N GLU A 187 9.86 -7.37 -16.39
CA GLU A 187 10.64 -7.14 -17.61
C GLU A 187 10.88 -5.65 -17.89
N LYS A 188 9.96 -4.79 -17.44
CA LYS A 188 10.06 -3.33 -17.53
C LYS A 188 10.77 -2.68 -16.34
N GLY A 189 11.16 -3.45 -15.32
CA GLY A 189 11.91 -2.96 -14.16
C GLY A 189 11.10 -2.70 -12.89
N SER A 190 9.85 -3.15 -12.80
CA SER A 190 9.05 -3.10 -11.56
C SER A 190 9.13 -4.42 -10.79
N PHE A 191 9.54 -4.35 -9.52
CA PHE A 191 9.67 -5.49 -8.62
C PHE A 191 8.88 -5.32 -7.33
N ALA A 192 7.82 -4.51 -7.39
CA ALA A 192 6.85 -4.36 -6.32
C ALA A 192 5.44 -4.33 -6.91
N VAL A 193 4.52 -5.06 -6.26
CA VAL A 193 3.12 -5.18 -6.70
C VAL A 193 2.19 -4.99 -5.52
N ALA A 194 1.09 -4.27 -5.74
CA ALA A 194 0.04 -4.11 -4.74
C ALA A 194 -0.91 -5.32 -4.75
N PHE A 195 -1.30 -5.77 -3.56
CA PHE A 195 -2.32 -6.81 -3.39
C PHE A 195 -3.22 -6.48 -2.21
N SER A 196 -4.40 -7.11 -2.14
CA SER A 196 -5.29 -6.94 -1.00
C SER A 196 -4.74 -7.67 0.24
N GLU A 197 -4.71 -6.98 1.37
CA GLU A 197 -4.48 -7.55 2.70
C GLU A 197 -5.48 -8.66 3.04
N ASN A 198 -6.70 -8.58 2.46
CA ASN A 198 -7.71 -9.62 2.52
C ASN A 198 -8.56 -9.59 1.25
N PRO A 199 -8.42 -10.58 0.35
CA PRO A 199 -9.20 -10.63 -0.89
C PRO A 199 -10.67 -11.04 -0.67
N VAL A 200 -11.02 -11.66 0.46
CA VAL A 200 -12.37 -12.23 0.69
C VAL A 200 -13.48 -11.17 0.74
N PRO A 201 -13.33 -10.05 1.46
CA PRO A 201 -14.28 -8.93 1.40
C PRO A 201 -14.52 -8.36 0.01
N LEU A 202 -13.56 -8.53 -0.91
CA LEU A 202 -13.68 -8.11 -2.31
C LEU A 202 -14.44 -9.13 -3.18
N GLY A 203 -14.92 -10.23 -2.59
CA GLY A 203 -15.57 -11.33 -3.30
C GLY A 203 -14.60 -12.29 -3.99
N LEU A 204 -13.32 -12.25 -3.64
CA LEU A 204 -12.27 -13.09 -4.22
C LEU A 204 -11.87 -14.24 -3.28
N PRO A 205 -11.26 -15.33 -3.79
CA PRO A 205 -10.77 -16.42 -2.94
C PRO A 205 -9.68 -15.97 -1.95
N SER A 206 -9.62 -16.60 -0.78
CA SER A 206 -8.57 -16.35 0.21
C SER A 206 -7.19 -16.88 -0.24
N VAL A 207 -6.15 -16.50 0.50
CA VAL A 207 -4.76 -16.96 0.26
C VAL A 207 -4.48 -18.38 0.74
N HIS A 208 -5.43 -19.02 1.43
CA HIS A 208 -5.28 -20.39 1.96
C HIS A 208 -5.35 -21.49 0.88
N GLY A 209 -5.93 -21.17 -0.28
CA GLY A 209 -6.07 -22.10 -1.41
C GLY A 209 -5.03 -21.88 -2.50
N SER A 210 -5.12 -22.70 -3.56
CA SER A 210 -4.23 -22.61 -4.73
C SER A 210 -4.68 -21.60 -5.79
N HIS A 211 -5.79 -20.87 -5.56
CA HIS A 211 -6.33 -19.93 -6.54
C HIS A 211 -5.28 -18.89 -6.98
N TRP A 212 -4.52 -18.37 -6.03
CA TRP A 212 -3.50 -17.35 -6.27
C TRP A 212 -2.13 -17.91 -6.64
N ASP A 213 -1.95 -19.24 -6.70
CA ASP A 213 -0.64 -19.84 -6.99
C ASP A 213 0.03 -19.29 -8.26
N PRO A 214 -0.66 -19.05 -9.39
CA PRO A 214 -0.03 -18.47 -10.58
C PRO A 214 0.57 -17.08 -10.32
N PHE A 215 -0.15 -16.23 -9.58
CA PHE A 215 0.32 -14.89 -9.21
C PHE A 215 1.51 -14.97 -8.24
N LEU A 216 1.39 -15.82 -7.22
CA LEU A 216 2.44 -15.99 -6.20
C LEU A 216 3.72 -16.59 -6.80
N GLU A 217 3.60 -17.53 -7.74
CA GLU A 217 4.71 -18.09 -8.51
C GLU A 217 5.40 -17.01 -9.35
N ALA A 218 4.64 -16.18 -10.08
CA ALA A 218 5.22 -15.07 -10.82
C ALA A 218 5.98 -14.09 -9.92
N CYS A 219 5.44 -13.77 -8.73
CA CYS A 219 6.12 -12.90 -7.77
C CYS A 219 7.43 -13.51 -7.26
N GLU A 220 7.44 -14.80 -6.94
CA GLU A 220 8.66 -15.50 -6.51
C GLU A 220 9.71 -15.56 -7.62
N GLU A 221 9.30 -15.91 -8.85
CA GLU A 221 10.18 -15.99 -10.04
C GLU A 221 10.88 -14.66 -10.34
N THR A 222 10.14 -13.55 -10.26
CA THR A 222 10.66 -12.21 -10.58
C THR A 222 11.26 -11.51 -9.37
N GLN A 223 11.20 -12.13 -8.18
CA GLN A 223 11.56 -11.52 -6.90
C GLN A 223 10.75 -10.23 -6.61
N THR A 224 9.50 -10.21 -7.05
CA THR A 224 8.57 -9.10 -6.82
C THR A 224 7.98 -9.19 -5.41
N VAL A 225 8.11 -8.12 -4.65
CA VAL A 225 7.52 -8.02 -3.30
C VAL A 225 6.03 -7.71 -3.42
N ILE A 226 5.20 -8.43 -2.65
CA ILE A 226 3.75 -8.20 -2.57
C ILE A 226 3.49 -7.22 -1.43
N ASN A 227 2.93 -6.05 -1.74
CA ASN A 227 2.70 -4.98 -0.78
C ASN A 227 1.20 -4.89 -0.50
N MET A 228 0.84 -4.99 0.77
CA MET A 228 -0.54 -4.98 1.24
C MET A 228 -0.71 -3.79 2.17
N HIS A 229 -1.43 -2.80 1.67
CA HIS A 229 -1.74 -1.57 2.39
C HIS A 229 -3.03 -1.73 3.19
N ILE A 230 -3.12 -1.07 4.35
CA ILE A 230 -4.35 -1.08 5.15
C ILE A 230 -5.56 -0.54 4.36
N GLY A 231 -6.73 -1.15 4.54
CA GLY A 231 -7.94 -0.77 3.81
C GLY A 231 -8.00 -1.27 2.37
N SER A 232 -6.98 -2.00 1.90
CA SER A 232 -7.00 -2.64 0.58
C SER A 232 -8.11 -3.68 0.43
N SER A 233 -8.61 -4.23 1.54
CA SER A 233 -9.78 -5.11 1.60
C SER A 233 -11.13 -4.40 1.39
N SER A 234 -11.17 -3.06 1.29
CA SER A 234 -12.41 -2.26 1.30
C SER A 234 -13.26 -2.40 2.56
N GLN A 235 -12.69 -2.94 3.64
CA GLN A 235 -13.32 -3.02 4.95
C GLN A 235 -12.34 -2.51 6.01
N MET A 236 -12.87 -1.73 6.96
CA MET A 236 -12.15 -1.30 8.15
C MET A 236 -12.85 -1.86 9.37
N ALA A 237 -12.11 -2.00 10.48
CA ALA A 237 -12.68 -2.36 11.76
C ALA A 237 -13.72 -1.32 12.21
N ILE A 238 -14.97 -1.75 12.40
CA ILE A 238 -16.05 -0.93 12.96
C ILE A 238 -16.61 -1.70 14.16
N THR A 239 -16.42 -1.16 15.36
CA THR A 239 -16.82 -1.83 16.61
C THR A 239 -18.31 -1.67 16.91
N ALA A 240 -18.89 -0.51 16.56
CA ALA A 240 -20.31 -0.22 16.70
C ALA A 240 -20.75 0.84 15.65
N PRO A 241 -22.03 0.85 15.22
CA PRO A 241 -22.52 1.83 14.24
C PRO A 241 -22.43 3.29 14.68
N ASP A 242 -22.42 3.55 16.00
CA ASP A 242 -22.35 4.88 16.62
C ASP A 242 -20.96 5.21 17.18
N ALA A 243 -19.96 4.33 16.94
CA ALA A 243 -18.59 4.61 17.32
C ALA A 243 -18.05 5.83 16.54
N PRO A 244 -17.25 6.70 17.18
CA PRO A 244 -16.61 7.80 16.49
C PRO A 244 -15.60 7.27 15.46
N LEU A 245 -15.32 8.05 14.41
CA LEU A 245 -14.40 7.64 13.33
C LEU A 245 -13.01 7.27 13.87
N GLU A 246 -12.56 8.02 14.87
CA GLU A 246 -11.30 7.85 15.59
C GLU A 246 -11.15 6.46 16.21
N ALA A 247 -12.26 5.83 16.61
CA ALA A 247 -12.22 4.46 17.12
C ALA A 247 -11.86 3.45 16.02
N GLY A 248 -12.36 3.66 14.79
CA GLY A 248 -11.97 2.86 13.63
C GLY A 248 -10.53 3.11 13.22
N MET A 249 -10.11 4.38 13.20
CA MET A 249 -8.72 4.76 12.88
C MET A 249 -7.71 4.15 13.87
N ALA A 250 -8.05 4.09 15.17
CA ALA A 250 -7.21 3.44 16.18
C ALA A 250 -7.12 1.90 16.05
N LEU A 251 -7.96 1.28 15.22
CA LEU A 251 -8.03 -0.16 15.00
C LEU A 251 -7.54 -0.58 13.62
N THR A 252 -7.06 0.34 12.79
CA THR A 252 -6.71 0.03 11.39
C THR A 252 -5.60 -1.03 11.27
N ALA A 253 -4.71 -1.13 12.26
CA ALA A 253 -3.71 -2.21 12.35
C ALA A 253 -4.33 -3.63 12.47
N GLU A 254 -5.60 -3.78 12.89
CA GLU A 254 -6.28 -5.09 12.93
C GLU A 254 -6.38 -5.74 11.55
N ASN A 255 -6.48 -4.94 10.49
CA ASN A 255 -6.45 -5.45 9.12
C ASN A 255 -5.10 -6.12 8.80
N SER A 256 -4.00 -5.51 9.21
CA SER A 256 -2.65 -6.09 9.10
C SER A 256 -2.46 -7.32 9.99
N VAL A 257 -3.07 -7.36 11.19
CA VAL A 257 -3.11 -8.56 12.03
C VAL A 257 -3.80 -9.72 11.30
N HIS A 258 -4.96 -9.47 10.68
CA HIS A 258 -5.68 -10.50 9.92
C HIS A 258 -4.84 -11.01 8.75
N ALA A 259 -4.26 -10.11 7.95
CA ALA A 259 -3.38 -10.48 6.84
C ALA A 259 -2.20 -11.33 7.33
N PHE A 260 -1.50 -10.88 8.37
CA PHE A 260 -0.38 -11.61 8.96
C PHE A 260 -0.74 -13.05 9.37
N VAL A 261 -1.88 -13.22 10.04
CA VAL A 261 -2.39 -14.54 10.44
C VAL A 261 -2.70 -15.38 9.21
N ASP A 262 -3.44 -14.85 8.24
CA ASP A 262 -3.86 -15.61 7.05
C ASP A 262 -2.65 -16.07 6.23
N TRP A 263 -1.69 -15.18 5.99
CA TRP A 263 -0.49 -15.50 5.22
C TRP A 263 0.40 -16.52 5.92
N LEU A 264 0.69 -16.34 7.21
CA LEU A 264 1.49 -17.31 7.97
C LEU A 264 0.82 -18.68 8.08
N THR A 265 -0.52 -18.72 8.15
CA THR A 265 -1.27 -19.97 8.29
C THR A 265 -1.66 -20.65 6.97
N SER A 266 -1.45 -19.98 5.83
CA SER A 266 -1.70 -20.53 4.48
C SER A 266 -0.69 -21.61 4.03
N GLY A 267 0.46 -21.69 4.70
CA GLY A 267 1.60 -22.52 4.28
C GLY A 267 2.33 -22.02 3.03
N VAL A 268 2.03 -20.81 2.53
CA VAL A 268 2.65 -20.29 1.30
C VAL A 268 4.16 -20.14 1.45
N PHE A 269 4.66 -19.64 2.57
CA PHE A 269 6.11 -19.43 2.77
C PHE A 269 6.89 -20.75 2.86
N ALA A 270 6.25 -21.82 3.36
CA ALA A 270 6.84 -23.16 3.32
C ALA A 270 6.94 -23.72 1.89
N ARG A 271 5.97 -23.39 1.02
CA ARG A 271 5.98 -23.78 -0.40
C ARG A 271 6.85 -22.87 -1.26
N ARG A 272 7.06 -21.62 -0.85
CA ARG A 272 7.67 -20.53 -1.62
C ARG A 272 8.72 -19.78 -0.78
N PRO A 273 9.91 -20.36 -0.59
CA PRO A 273 10.95 -19.80 0.27
C PRO A 273 11.53 -18.47 -0.24
N GLY A 274 11.24 -18.04 -1.47
CA GLY A 274 11.65 -16.75 -2.01
C GLY A 274 10.62 -15.63 -1.93
N LEU A 275 9.37 -15.95 -1.56
CA LEU A 275 8.25 -14.99 -1.61
C LEU A 275 8.32 -13.97 -0.47
N LYS A 276 8.13 -12.68 -0.77
CA LYS A 276 8.12 -11.60 0.23
C LYS A 276 6.80 -10.84 0.22
N ILE A 277 6.35 -10.47 1.41
CA ILE A 277 5.21 -9.59 1.64
C ILE A 277 5.62 -8.39 2.51
N ALA A 278 5.03 -7.23 2.25
CA ALA A 278 5.10 -6.04 3.08
C ALA A 278 3.71 -5.63 3.56
N LEU A 279 3.57 -5.37 4.86
CA LEU A 279 2.37 -4.84 5.50
C LEU A 279 2.55 -3.33 5.66
N SER A 280 2.08 -2.59 4.66
CA SER A 280 2.21 -1.13 4.53
C SER A 280 1.16 -0.44 5.42
N GLU A 281 1.57 0.62 6.13
CA GLU A 281 0.76 1.30 7.15
C GLU A 281 0.30 0.37 8.30
N GLY A 282 0.97 -0.77 8.45
CA GLY A 282 0.47 -1.89 9.26
C GLY A 282 0.84 -1.87 10.75
N GLN A 283 1.84 -1.06 11.11
CA GLN A 283 2.49 -1.09 12.43
C GLN A 283 3.06 -2.49 12.79
N VAL A 284 3.86 -2.59 13.85
CA VAL A 284 4.53 -3.86 14.22
C VAL A 284 4.42 -4.23 15.70
N GLY A 285 3.89 -3.37 16.56
CA GLY A 285 3.75 -3.56 18.00
C GLY A 285 2.87 -4.75 18.39
N TRP A 286 1.93 -5.13 17.53
CA TRP A 286 1.08 -6.30 17.72
C TRP A 286 1.76 -7.62 17.31
N MET A 287 2.81 -7.58 16.48
CA MET A 287 3.46 -8.78 15.92
C MET A 287 3.99 -9.74 16.99
N PRO A 288 4.72 -9.32 18.05
CA PRO A 288 5.25 -10.23 19.07
C PRO A 288 4.16 -11.07 19.74
N PHE A 289 3.02 -10.43 20.09
CA PHE A 289 1.89 -11.13 20.68
C PHE A 289 1.29 -12.15 19.70
N MET A 290 1.13 -11.77 18.43
CA MET A 290 0.56 -12.67 17.44
C MET A 290 1.49 -13.83 17.09
N MET A 291 2.81 -13.62 17.09
CA MET A 291 3.81 -14.68 16.95
C MET A 291 3.66 -15.73 18.06
N GLU A 292 3.68 -15.29 19.33
CA GLU A 292 3.49 -16.19 20.49
C GLU A 292 2.16 -16.94 20.40
N ARG A 293 1.09 -16.23 20.01
CA ARG A 293 -0.25 -16.78 19.91
C ARG A 293 -0.35 -17.84 18.82
N LEU A 294 0.19 -17.57 17.63
CA LEU A 294 0.18 -18.48 16.49
C LEU A 294 0.96 -19.75 16.79
N ASP A 295 2.16 -19.64 17.38
CA ASP A 295 2.96 -20.80 17.77
C ASP A 295 2.24 -21.64 18.82
N SER A 296 1.66 -21.01 19.84
CA SER A 296 0.85 -21.70 20.86
C SER A 296 -0.36 -22.44 20.26
N VAL A 297 -1.00 -21.85 19.24
CA VAL A 297 -2.12 -22.50 18.52
C VAL A 297 -1.62 -23.66 17.66
N TRP A 298 -0.47 -23.51 17.01
CA TRP A 298 0.16 -24.56 16.22
C TRP A 298 0.61 -25.75 17.08
N GLU A 299 1.20 -25.51 18.25
CA GLU A 299 1.51 -26.56 19.24
C GLU A 299 0.27 -27.36 19.62
N ARG A 300 -0.86 -26.66 19.78
CA ARG A 300 -2.16 -27.18 20.19
C ARG A 300 -3.06 -27.58 19.01
N SER A 301 -2.53 -27.65 17.78
CA SER A 301 -3.32 -27.88 16.56
C SER A 301 -4.19 -29.13 16.61
N HIS A 302 -3.80 -30.14 17.40
CA HIS A 302 -4.54 -31.38 17.55
C HIS A 302 -5.92 -31.18 18.18
N PHE A 303 -6.11 -30.12 18.98
CA PHE A 303 -7.44 -29.74 19.49
C PHE A 303 -8.34 -29.11 18.41
N TYR A 304 -7.77 -28.68 17.29
CA TYR A 304 -8.44 -27.92 16.22
C TYR A 304 -8.47 -28.67 14.88
N GLY A 305 -8.19 -29.98 14.90
CA GLY A 305 -8.26 -30.84 13.72
C GLY A 305 -6.99 -30.86 12.86
N ASN A 306 -5.83 -30.43 13.38
CA ASN A 306 -4.50 -30.57 12.79
C ASN A 306 -4.24 -29.94 11.40
N ARG A 307 -5.23 -29.32 10.75
CA ARG A 307 -5.08 -28.69 9.42
C ARG A 307 -3.87 -27.77 9.29
N LEU A 308 -3.55 -27.01 10.34
CA LEU A 308 -2.40 -26.11 10.31
C LEU A 308 -1.05 -26.86 10.19
N ARG A 309 -0.90 -28.01 10.85
CA ARG A 309 0.32 -28.83 10.78
C ARG A 309 0.49 -29.57 9.45
N GLU A 310 -0.58 -29.72 8.68
CA GLU A 310 -0.52 -30.34 7.35
C GLU A 310 0.19 -29.42 6.35
N VAL A 311 0.11 -28.10 6.56
CA VAL A 311 0.68 -27.08 5.66
C VAL A 311 1.88 -26.36 6.25
N LEU A 312 2.08 -26.43 7.58
CA LEU A 312 3.22 -25.84 8.29
C LEU A 312 3.97 -26.90 9.12
N PRO A 313 5.12 -27.42 8.61
CA PRO A 313 5.92 -28.39 9.35
C PRO A 313 6.64 -27.80 10.57
N GLU A 314 6.84 -26.48 10.61
CA GLU A 314 7.48 -25.74 11.69
C GLU A 314 6.50 -24.70 12.28
N PRO A 315 6.76 -24.14 13.48
CA PRO A 315 5.92 -23.08 14.04
C PRO A 315 5.76 -21.88 13.10
N PRO A 316 4.58 -21.24 13.01
CA PRO A 316 4.34 -20.09 12.13
C PRO A 316 5.39 -18.99 12.24
N SER A 317 5.87 -18.67 13.44
CA SER A 317 6.88 -17.61 13.64
C SER A 317 8.21 -17.88 12.92
N SER A 318 8.55 -19.15 12.66
CA SER A 318 9.80 -19.53 11.97
C SER A 318 9.85 -19.08 10.50
N TYR A 319 8.69 -18.77 9.90
CA TYR A 319 8.56 -18.35 8.51
C TYR A 319 8.58 -16.83 8.32
N ILE A 320 8.79 -16.02 9.37
CA ILE A 320 8.73 -14.55 9.26
C ILE A 320 10.00 -13.99 8.61
N LYS A 321 11.17 -14.44 9.06
CA LYS A 321 12.45 -13.88 8.65
C LYS A 321 12.65 -14.06 7.13
N GLY A 322 12.85 -12.95 6.43
CA GLY A 322 13.06 -12.93 4.97
C GLY A 322 11.76 -12.98 4.16
N HIS A 323 10.59 -13.09 4.80
CA HIS A 323 9.30 -13.23 4.13
C HIS A 323 8.33 -12.10 4.46
N VAL A 324 8.20 -11.75 5.74
CA VAL A 324 7.18 -10.80 6.20
C VAL A 324 7.87 -9.55 6.73
N TYR A 325 7.52 -8.40 6.15
CA TYR A 325 8.03 -7.10 6.53
C TYR A 325 6.88 -6.21 7.00
N GLY A 326 7.04 -5.57 8.15
CA GLY A 326 6.09 -4.57 8.64
C GLY A 326 6.63 -3.16 8.41
N CYS A 327 5.75 -2.23 8.10
CA CYS A 327 6.09 -0.84 7.82
C CYS A 327 5.55 0.07 8.94
N VAL A 328 6.34 1.09 9.31
CA VAL A 328 6.03 1.99 10.42
C VAL A 328 6.41 3.43 10.09
N PHE A 329 5.57 4.37 10.51
CA PHE A 329 5.94 5.78 10.71
C PHE A 329 5.76 6.22 12.18
N ASP A 330 4.92 5.51 12.96
CA ASP A 330 4.58 5.87 14.35
C ASP A 330 4.40 4.67 15.31
N ASP A 331 5.43 3.85 15.53
CA ASP A 331 5.30 2.68 16.43
C ASP A 331 6.54 2.43 17.31
N VAL A 332 6.75 3.31 18.29
CA VAL A 332 7.84 3.17 19.27
C VAL A 332 7.71 1.88 20.08
N HIS A 333 6.49 1.40 20.33
CA HIS A 333 6.28 0.17 21.10
C HIS A 333 6.77 -1.05 20.33
N GLY A 334 6.40 -1.16 19.05
CA GLY A 334 6.89 -2.20 18.15
C GLY A 334 8.40 -2.17 18.00
N LEU A 335 9.01 -0.99 17.85
CA LEU A 335 10.47 -0.85 17.75
C LEU A 335 11.23 -1.22 19.04
N LYS A 336 10.61 -1.07 20.22
CA LYS A 336 11.17 -1.61 21.48
C LYS A 336 11.15 -3.13 21.53
N CYS A 337 10.26 -3.76 20.77
CA CYS A 337 10.13 -5.21 20.65
C CYS A 337 10.87 -5.79 19.42
N ARG A 338 11.69 -4.99 18.73
CA ARG A 338 12.41 -5.37 17.50
C ARG A 338 13.24 -6.64 17.60
N ASP A 339 13.76 -7.00 18.78
CA ASP A 339 14.56 -8.21 18.96
C ASP A 339 13.71 -9.48 18.84
N VAL A 340 12.41 -9.39 19.15
CA VAL A 340 11.44 -10.48 18.99
C VAL A 340 10.95 -10.54 17.55
N ILE A 341 10.63 -9.38 16.96
CA ILE A 341 10.12 -9.27 15.58
C ILE A 341 11.22 -9.63 14.55
N GLY A 342 12.46 -9.23 14.87
CA GLY A 342 13.59 -9.18 13.96
C GLY A 342 13.74 -7.78 13.37
N MET A 343 14.78 -7.04 13.79
CA MET A 343 15.04 -5.68 13.30
C MET A 343 15.13 -5.60 11.76
N SER A 344 15.56 -6.66 11.09
CA SER A 344 15.63 -6.72 9.61
C SER A 344 14.26 -6.73 8.91
N GLN A 345 13.18 -6.97 9.65
CA GLN A 345 11.81 -7.09 9.13
C GLN A 345 10.98 -5.83 9.29
N ILE A 346 11.56 -4.74 9.79
CA ILE A 346 10.85 -3.49 10.07
C ILE A 346 11.36 -2.40 9.12
N MET A 347 10.49 -1.80 8.32
CA MET A 347 10.81 -0.74 7.38
C MET A 347 10.11 0.57 7.79
N PHE A 348 10.66 1.70 7.36
CA PHE A 348 10.10 3.01 7.65
C PHE A 348 9.27 3.55 6.48
N GLU A 349 8.25 4.33 6.76
CA GLU A 349 7.40 4.98 5.76
C GLU A 349 7.04 6.42 6.15
N THR A 350 6.44 7.18 5.24
CA THR A 350 6.03 8.57 5.49
C THR A 350 4.59 8.89 5.13
N ASP A 351 3.89 7.97 4.45
CA ASP A 351 2.48 8.08 4.05
C ASP A 351 2.17 9.41 3.33
N TYR A 352 3.13 9.95 2.57
CA TYR A 352 2.89 11.18 1.81
C TYR A 352 1.87 10.89 0.71
N PRO A 353 0.80 11.69 0.46
CA PRO A 353 0.46 12.96 1.08
C PRO A 353 -0.78 12.87 1.99
N HIS A 354 -1.04 11.70 2.57
CA HIS A 354 -2.24 11.46 3.36
C HIS A 354 -2.26 12.27 4.66
N SER A 355 -3.38 12.21 5.38
CA SER A 355 -3.55 12.95 6.63
C SER A 355 -2.59 12.52 7.73
N ASP A 356 -2.16 11.28 7.71
CA ASP A 356 -1.31 10.68 8.74
C ASP A 356 0.17 10.82 8.36
N SER A 357 0.43 11.47 7.22
CA SER A 357 1.77 11.74 6.71
C SER A 357 2.63 12.49 7.71
N THR A 358 3.90 12.10 7.76
CA THR A 358 4.91 12.77 8.58
C THR A 358 5.50 14.02 7.90
N PHE A 359 5.14 14.31 6.65
CA PHE A 359 5.61 15.48 5.90
C PHE A 359 5.17 16.81 6.54
N PRO A 360 6.00 17.87 6.54
CA PRO A 360 7.41 17.96 6.10
C PRO A 360 8.41 17.66 7.24
N ARG A 361 7.96 16.96 8.30
CA ARG A 361 8.71 16.74 9.53
C ARG A 361 9.22 15.30 9.67
N SER A 362 9.32 14.54 8.57
CA SER A 362 9.70 13.13 8.64
C SER A 362 11.08 12.92 9.29
N ARG A 363 12.01 13.87 9.12
CA ARG A 363 13.28 13.86 9.85
C ARG A 363 13.08 13.91 11.37
N GLU A 364 12.29 14.85 11.87
CA GLU A 364 12.05 15.03 13.30
C GLU A 364 11.34 13.81 13.89
N VAL A 365 10.36 13.26 13.16
CA VAL A 365 9.64 12.03 13.55
C VAL A 365 10.61 10.85 13.61
N ALA A 366 11.43 10.64 12.59
CA ALA A 366 12.41 9.55 12.55
C ALA A 366 13.45 9.67 13.68
N GLU A 367 14.00 10.86 13.93
CA GLU A 367 14.95 11.11 15.02
C GLU A 367 14.32 10.82 16.39
N LYS A 368 13.09 11.31 16.62
CA LYS A 368 12.34 11.07 17.86
C LYS A 368 12.05 9.58 18.04
N THR A 369 11.50 8.92 17.02
CA THR A 369 11.12 7.51 17.06
C THR A 369 12.33 6.62 17.35
N ALA A 370 13.46 6.85 16.66
CA ALA A 370 14.70 6.11 16.91
C ALA A 370 15.24 6.33 18.33
N GLN A 371 15.22 7.57 18.83
CA GLN A 371 15.66 7.89 20.18
C GLN A 371 14.77 7.23 21.25
N GLU A 372 13.44 7.34 21.12
CA GLU A 372 12.50 6.81 22.10
C GLU A 372 12.47 5.28 22.13
N ALA A 373 12.74 4.62 20.99
CA ALA A 373 12.89 3.18 20.89
C ALA A 373 14.29 2.67 21.33
N GLY A 374 15.24 3.59 21.58
CA GLY A 374 16.61 3.25 21.97
C GLY A 374 17.38 2.53 20.85
N LEU A 375 17.20 2.96 19.60
CA LEU A 375 17.93 2.43 18.46
C LEU A 375 19.37 2.96 18.45
N ASN A 376 20.33 2.08 18.20
CA ASN A 376 21.70 2.50 17.89
C ASN A 376 21.81 2.97 16.42
N GLU A 377 22.99 3.44 16.00
CA GLU A 377 23.22 3.95 14.64
C GLU A 377 22.94 2.90 13.55
N GLN A 378 23.34 1.63 13.79
CA GLN A 378 23.11 0.53 12.86
C GLN A 378 21.62 0.20 12.73
N GLU A 379 20.90 0.12 13.85
CA GLU A 379 19.46 -0.15 13.86
C GLU A 379 18.67 1.00 13.22
N THR A 380 19.07 2.24 13.49
CA THR A 380 18.49 3.43 12.86
C THR A 380 18.69 3.39 11.35
N TYR A 381 19.89 3.01 10.89
CA TYR A 381 20.16 2.82 9.48
C TYR A 381 19.33 1.68 8.87
N GLN A 382 19.18 0.55 9.55
CA GLN A 382 18.36 -0.57 9.10
C GLN A 382 16.90 -0.15 8.92
N LEU A 383 16.33 0.51 9.94
CA LEU A 383 14.95 0.99 9.92
C LEU A 383 14.70 1.95 8.75
N LEU A 384 15.51 3.00 8.64
CA LEU A 384 15.24 4.11 7.74
C LEU A 384 15.66 3.84 6.30
N ARG A 385 16.49 2.81 6.05
CA ARG A 385 17.08 2.59 4.72
C ARG A 385 17.46 1.14 4.44
N GLY A 386 18.28 0.53 5.28
CA GLY A 386 18.95 -0.73 4.98
C GLY A 386 18.00 -1.90 4.71
N ASN A 387 16.91 -2.00 5.48
CA ASN A 387 15.93 -3.08 5.34
C ASN A 387 15.12 -2.94 4.04
N ALA A 388 14.74 -1.72 3.65
CA ALA A 388 14.05 -1.48 2.39
C ALA A 388 14.94 -1.82 1.18
N ILE A 389 16.22 -1.46 1.24
CA ILE A 389 17.21 -1.85 0.20
C ILE A 389 17.23 -3.37 0.01
N GLU A 390 17.32 -4.13 1.11
CA GLU A 390 17.38 -5.60 1.06
C GLU A 390 16.05 -6.25 0.66
N CYS A 391 14.93 -5.74 1.17
CA CYS A 391 13.60 -6.28 0.88
C CYS A 391 13.28 -6.21 -0.61
N PHE A 392 13.39 -5.00 -1.18
CA PHE A 392 13.05 -4.70 -2.58
C PHE A 392 14.22 -4.88 -3.55
N GLY A 393 15.42 -5.20 -3.06
CA GLY A 393 16.63 -5.35 -3.86
C GLY A 393 16.96 -4.06 -4.61
N LEU A 394 16.93 -2.92 -3.91
CA LEU A 394 16.99 -1.58 -4.52
C LEU A 394 18.34 -1.25 -5.16
N GLU A 395 19.36 -2.08 -4.95
CA GLU A 395 20.65 -1.94 -5.64
C GLU A 395 20.48 -2.03 -7.17
N ARG A 396 19.44 -2.73 -7.65
CA ARG A 396 19.09 -2.77 -9.08
C ARG A 396 18.69 -1.41 -9.67
N PHE A 397 18.31 -0.46 -8.82
CA PHE A 397 18.00 0.93 -9.16
C PHE A 397 19.16 1.88 -8.84
N GLY A 398 20.33 1.37 -8.45
CA GLY A 398 21.48 2.18 -8.03
C GLY A 398 21.40 2.71 -6.60
N ILE A 399 20.40 2.30 -5.83
CA ILE A 399 20.21 2.69 -4.43
C ILE A 399 20.98 1.70 -3.56
N THR A 400 22.18 2.09 -3.12
CA THR A 400 23.07 1.21 -2.36
C THR A 400 23.17 1.59 -0.89
N LYS A 401 23.79 0.67 -0.13
CA LYS A 401 24.00 0.79 1.30
C LYS A 401 24.86 1.99 1.70
#